data_AF-A0A524LMF3-F1
#
_entry.id   AF-A0A524LMF3-F1
#
_cell.length_a   1.000
_cell.length_b   1.000
_cell.length_c   1.000
_cell.angle_alpha   90.00
_cell.angle_beta   90.00
_cell.angle_gamma   90.00
#
_symmetry.space_group_name_H-M   'P 1'
#
loop_
_entity.id
_entity.type
_entity.pdbx_description
1 polymer ?
#
loop_
_entity_poly.entity_id
_entity_poly.type
_entity_poly.pdbx_seq_one_letter_code
_entity_poly.pdbx_strand_id
1 'polypeptide(L)'
;MPMSKTAGKRTKKPTKNGPRTKEISYPVVPEWNDAMIDAILNNTHDGIVILGDNYQFEYINERGLAIYGGQISDLVGQDFRTFMKDDMAKMVSDIYDKRLRGEQVPSVYPFRILRKDGIEVTVEGQVTMVTGPDNRQKVIAHLNDITQIENSLRDLEESETRYKLLIETMNDGLAIDDVNGKLTYVNDAFCKMIGYEANELIGKHWSDLTEDMTYEVASLKLKERETGVSEKYELTWTRMNGDKVPTIISATPYIDHDGKFAGTFAVITEISDQKNAEESIQFYLDLLSHDIANQLQVIMTSSGLLEQEVPASYIADARQDILDAVDRCNRLITKVKRAGQIRQIPITVIDLTEVLDEKISVLERVYSAKIHRTGLKKEVMVDADVLLGELIWNLLENSARHNPTDNKEVWISVKTKGDSVIMSIGDNGPGLSSTRKTNLFTERSHAGGVGLKLVRQMIRKYGGSIEVDDRVKGKPSEGVNFTVTLQKAKTN
;
A
#
# COMPACT_ATOMS: atom_id res chain seq x y z
N MET A 1 -62.14 -26.64 -16.86
CA MET A 1 -63.15 -27.38 -17.66
C MET A 1 -62.71 -27.39 -19.11
N PRO A 2 -62.92 -28.48 -19.88
CA PRO A 2 -62.27 -29.80 -19.90
C PRO A 2 -61.23 -29.88 -21.05
N MET A 3 -60.15 -30.67 -20.99
CA MET A 3 -59.97 -32.13 -21.15
C MET A 3 -60.31 -32.75 -22.53
N SER A 4 -59.39 -33.63 -22.96
CA SER A 4 -59.58 -34.84 -23.78
C SER A 4 -59.48 -34.69 -25.32
N LYS A 5 -59.07 -35.69 -26.11
CA LYS A 5 -58.20 -36.87 -25.99
C LYS A 5 -58.15 -37.50 -27.40
N THR A 6 -56.97 -37.92 -27.82
CA THR A 6 -56.64 -39.17 -28.57
C THR A 6 -57.45 -39.64 -29.81
N ALA A 7 -56.68 -39.81 -30.89
CA ALA A 7 -56.45 -41.06 -31.66
C ALA A 7 -57.48 -41.59 -32.68
N GLY A 8 -56.98 -41.85 -33.89
CA GLY A 8 -57.62 -42.70 -34.91
C GLY A 8 -56.63 -43.12 -36.00
N LYS A 9 -56.12 -44.35 -35.89
CA LYS A 9 -55.18 -45.05 -36.79
C LYS A 9 -55.71 -45.18 -38.24
N ARG A 10 -54.81 -45.08 -39.24
CA ARG A 10 -54.93 -45.80 -40.51
C ARG A 10 -53.64 -46.54 -40.84
N THR A 11 -53.78 -47.86 -40.91
CA THR A 11 -52.81 -48.84 -41.39
C THR A 11 -52.78 -48.84 -42.93
N LYS A 12 -51.58 -48.88 -43.55
CA LYS A 12 -51.36 -49.54 -44.84
C LYS A 12 -49.87 -49.88 -45.06
N LYS A 13 -49.67 -51.19 -45.23
CA LYS A 13 -48.54 -52.08 -45.60
C LYS A 13 -47.22 -51.53 -46.19
N PRO A 14 -46.11 -52.29 -46.04
CA PRO A 14 -44.75 -51.88 -46.39
C PRO A 14 -44.42 -52.18 -47.86
N THR A 15 -43.77 -51.24 -48.54
CA THR A 15 -43.05 -51.49 -49.80
C THR A 15 -41.55 -51.42 -49.52
N LYS A 16 -40.91 -52.58 -49.56
CA LYS A 16 -39.46 -52.72 -49.70
C LYS A 16 -39.05 -52.10 -51.03
N ASN A 17 -38.32 -50.99 -51.00
CA ASN A 17 -37.42 -50.59 -52.07
C ASN A 17 -36.15 -50.07 -51.39
N GLY A 18 -35.09 -50.88 -51.41
CA GLY A 18 -33.77 -50.48 -50.92
C GLY A 18 -33.23 -49.28 -51.71
N PRO A 19 -32.34 -48.48 -51.12
CA PRO A 19 -31.78 -47.33 -51.80
C PRO A 19 -30.97 -47.81 -53.01
N ARG A 20 -31.37 -47.36 -54.21
CA ARG A 20 -30.52 -47.41 -55.41
C ARG A 20 -29.28 -46.57 -55.12
N THR A 21 -28.15 -47.21 -54.91
CA THR A 21 -26.83 -46.58 -54.95
C THR A 21 -26.62 -46.03 -56.36
N LYS A 22 -26.80 -44.72 -56.54
CA LYS A 22 -26.25 -44.03 -57.70
C LYS A 22 -24.74 -44.10 -57.57
N GLU A 23 -24.07 -44.82 -58.45
CA GLU A 23 -22.62 -44.68 -58.63
C GLU A 23 -22.33 -43.22 -59.00
N ILE A 24 -21.67 -42.52 -58.08
CA ILE A 24 -21.14 -41.18 -58.33
C ILE A 24 -19.89 -41.42 -59.18
N SER A 25 -20.02 -41.21 -60.50
CA SER A 25 -18.86 -41.13 -61.38
C SER A 25 -18.10 -39.86 -61.01
N TYR A 26 -16.96 -40.00 -60.34
CA TYR A 26 -16.03 -38.89 -60.15
C TYR A 26 -15.58 -38.40 -61.54
N PRO A 27 -15.59 -37.10 -61.83
CA PRO A 27 -14.97 -36.59 -63.04
C PRO A 27 -13.49 -37.02 -63.03
N VAL A 28 -13.02 -37.54 -64.16
CA VAL A 28 -11.59 -37.80 -64.37
C VAL A 28 -10.88 -36.46 -64.18
N VAL A 29 -10.17 -36.32 -63.06
CA VAL A 29 -9.32 -35.16 -62.80
C VAL A 29 -8.29 -35.15 -63.94
N PRO A 30 -8.12 -34.04 -64.68
CA PRO A 30 -7.05 -33.95 -65.66
C PRO A 30 -5.73 -34.32 -65.00
N GLU A 31 -4.85 -35.06 -65.67
CA GLU A 31 -3.49 -35.24 -65.17
C GLU A 31 -2.87 -33.86 -65.01
N TRP A 32 -2.61 -33.47 -63.76
CA TRP A 32 -1.93 -32.23 -63.46
C TRP A 32 -0.49 -32.37 -63.90
N ASN A 33 0.00 -31.43 -64.69
CA ASN A 33 1.41 -31.36 -65.02
C ASN A 33 2.21 -30.91 -63.78
N ASP A 34 3.52 -31.17 -63.79
CA ASP A 34 4.41 -30.82 -62.68
C ASP A 34 4.31 -29.33 -62.29
N ALA A 35 4.15 -28.44 -63.28
CA ALA A 35 3.98 -27.00 -63.06
C ALA A 35 2.74 -26.62 -62.23
N MET A 36 1.64 -27.37 -62.35
CA MET A 36 0.42 -27.12 -61.57
C MET A 36 0.55 -27.63 -60.14
N ILE A 37 1.25 -28.76 -59.94
CA ILE A 37 1.54 -29.30 -58.60
C ILE A 37 2.45 -28.33 -57.84
N ASP A 38 3.52 -27.84 -58.48
CA ASP A 38 4.40 -26.83 -57.90
C ASP A 38 3.65 -25.54 -57.56
N ALA A 39 2.75 -25.07 -58.43
CA ALA A 39 1.94 -23.89 -58.16
C ALA A 39 1.03 -24.07 -56.94
N ILE A 40 0.45 -25.26 -56.73
CA ILE A 40 -0.40 -25.55 -55.57
C ILE A 40 0.44 -25.61 -54.29
N LEU A 41 1.58 -26.29 -54.33
CA LEU A 41 2.49 -26.40 -53.17
C LEU A 41 3.10 -25.05 -52.79
N ASN A 42 3.30 -24.13 -53.73
CA ASN A 42 3.83 -22.79 -53.45
C ASN A 42 2.76 -21.76 -53.06
N ASN A 43 1.47 -22.03 -53.32
CA ASN A 43 0.37 -21.17 -52.90
C ASN A 43 -0.17 -21.54 -51.50
N THR A 44 0.57 -22.32 -50.71
CA THR A 44 0.22 -22.63 -49.33
C THR A 44 0.79 -21.60 -48.37
N HIS A 45 0.07 -21.34 -47.28
CA HIS A 45 0.56 -20.47 -46.21
C HIS A 45 1.66 -21.11 -45.35
N ASP A 46 1.73 -22.45 -45.39
CA ASP A 46 2.69 -23.27 -44.68
C ASP A 46 3.92 -23.58 -45.54
N GLY A 47 5.07 -23.70 -44.88
CA GLY A 47 6.27 -24.28 -45.47
C GLY A 47 6.12 -25.79 -45.60
N ILE A 48 6.06 -26.31 -46.82
CA ILE A 48 5.99 -27.75 -47.08
C ILE A 48 7.39 -28.26 -47.34
N VAL A 49 7.79 -29.27 -46.58
CA VAL A 49 9.07 -29.96 -46.67
C VAL A 49 8.82 -31.45 -46.85
N ILE A 50 9.56 -32.09 -47.76
CA ILE A 50 9.62 -33.54 -47.87
C ILE A 50 11.04 -33.99 -47.50
N LEU A 51 11.13 -34.94 -46.59
CA LEU A 51 12.37 -35.54 -46.13
C LEU A 51 12.49 -36.97 -46.65
N GLY A 52 13.69 -37.30 -47.14
CA GLY A 52 14.12 -38.66 -47.45
C GLY A 52 14.45 -39.47 -46.20
N ASP A 53 14.77 -40.76 -46.36
CA ASP A 53 15.05 -41.73 -45.28
C ASP A 53 16.40 -41.53 -44.55
N ASN A 54 17.17 -40.53 -44.97
CA ASN A 54 18.52 -40.22 -44.48
C ASN A 54 18.60 -38.82 -43.83
N TYR A 55 17.48 -38.30 -43.31
CA TYR A 55 17.34 -36.95 -42.72
C TYR A 55 17.54 -35.79 -43.70
N GLN A 56 17.60 -36.04 -45.01
CA GLN A 56 17.84 -34.97 -45.98
C GLN A 56 16.54 -34.36 -46.51
N PHE A 57 16.57 -33.05 -46.78
CA PHE A 57 15.52 -32.39 -47.55
C PHE A 57 15.53 -32.89 -48.99
N GLU A 58 14.44 -33.51 -49.45
CA GLU A 58 14.25 -33.87 -50.86
C GLU A 58 13.46 -32.80 -51.61
N TYR A 59 12.55 -32.12 -50.91
CA TYR A 59 11.75 -31.02 -51.47
C TYR A 59 11.47 -29.97 -50.40
N ILE A 60 11.36 -28.72 -50.83
CA ILE A 60 10.93 -27.59 -50.01
C ILE A 60 10.24 -26.56 -50.91
N ASN A 61 9.04 -26.11 -50.51
CA ASN A 61 8.31 -25.07 -51.22
C ASN A 61 8.87 -23.66 -50.91
N GLU A 62 8.43 -22.64 -51.65
CA GLU A 62 8.89 -21.25 -51.47
C GLU A 62 8.67 -20.72 -50.04
N ARG A 63 7.56 -21.07 -49.41
CA ARG A 63 7.28 -20.67 -48.03
C ARG A 63 8.25 -21.31 -47.04
N GLY A 64 8.61 -22.57 -47.23
CA GLY A 64 9.63 -23.27 -46.45
C GLY A 64 11.00 -22.62 -46.63
N LEU A 65 11.39 -22.27 -47.87
CA LEU A 65 12.64 -21.54 -48.13
C LEU A 65 12.69 -20.22 -47.35
N ALA A 66 11.57 -19.49 -47.31
CA ALA A 66 11.47 -18.25 -46.55
C ALA A 66 11.65 -18.48 -45.03
N ILE A 67 11.01 -19.51 -44.46
CA ILE A 67 11.13 -19.89 -43.04
C ILE A 67 12.58 -20.24 -42.69
N TYR A 68 13.27 -21.03 -43.51
CA TYR A 68 14.67 -21.40 -43.28
C TYR A 68 15.69 -20.30 -43.66
N GLY A 69 15.25 -19.28 -44.42
CA GLY A 69 16.09 -18.14 -44.83
C GLY A 69 17.19 -18.48 -45.84
N GLY A 70 16.96 -19.46 -46.73
CA GLY A 70 17.96 -19.93 -47.70
C GLY A 70 17.39 -20.15 -49.11
N GLN A 71 18.26 -20.44 -50.07
CA GLN A 71 17.84 -20.86 -51.41
C GLN A 71 17.69 -22.39 -51.50
N ILE A 72 17.03 -22.89 -52.54
CA ILE A 72 16.80 -24.33 -52.71
C ILE A 72 18.11 -25.15 -52.70
N SER A 73 19.17 -24.61 -53.31
CA SER A 73 20.50 -25.24 -53.33
C SER A 73 21.19 -25.32 -51.98
N ASP A 74 20.78 -24.48 -51.02
CA ASP A 74 21.33 -24.47 -49.66
C ASP A 74 20.66 -25.49 -48.74
N LEU A 75 19.47 -25.98 -49.11
CA LEU A 75 18.60 -26.75 -48.22
C LEU A 75 18.38 -28.16 -48.76
N VAL A 76 18.05 -28.32 -50.04
CA VAL A 76 17.85 -29.65 -50.64
C VAL A 76 19.16 -30.46 -50.59
N GLY A 77 19.07 -31.69 -50.09
CA GLY A 77 20.19 -32.60 -49.85
C GLY A 77 20.92 -32.38 -48.53
N GLN A 78 20.64 -31.30 -47.80
CA GLN A 78 21.19 -31.09 -46.46
C GLN A 78 20.41 -31.85 -45.41
N ASP A 79 21.09 -32.20 -44.33
CA ASP A 79 20.48 -32.82 -43.15
C ASP A 79 19.69 -31.79 -42.34
N PHE A 80 18.39 -32.00 -42.15
CA PHE A 80 17.52 -31.04 -41.45
C PHE A 80 17.96 -30.74 -40.02
N ARG A 81 18.67 -31.67 -39.37
CA ARG A 81 19.13 -31.54 -37.97
C ARG A 81 20.18 -30.45 -37.81
N THR A 82 20.88 -30.09 -38.89
CA THR A 82 21.89 -29.02 -38.88
C THR A 82 21.29 -27.63 -38.72
N PHE A 83 19.98 -27.49 -38.94
CA PHE A 83 19.22 -26.25 -38.78
C PHE A 83 18.53 -26.20 -37.42
N MET A 84 19.07 -26.85 -36.39
CA MET A 84 18.53 -26.87 -35.03
C MET A 84 19.69 -26.89 -34.03
N LYS A 85 19.44 -26.45 -32.80
CA LYS A 85 20.37 -26.66 -31.69
C LYS A 85 20.39 -28.13 -31.26
N ASP A 86 21.47 -28.57 -30.63
CA ASP A 86 21.71 -29.98 -30.28
C ASP A 86 20.58 -30.66 -29.50
N ASP A 87 19.92 -29.93 -28.60
CA ASP A 87 18.80 -30.42 -27.80
C ASP A 87 17.54 -30.63 -28.65
N MET A 88 17.21 -29.67 -29.51
CA MET A 88 16.09 -29.76 -30.45
C MET A 88 16.34 -30.80 -31.54
N ALA A 89 17.55 -30.84 -32.11
CA ALA A 89 17.95 -31.81 -33.12
C ALA A 89 17.73 -33.25 -32.63
N LYS A 90 18.11 -33.54 -31.37
CA LYS A 90 17.89 -34.85 -30.73
C LYS A 90 16.41 -35.17 -30.55
N MET A 91 15.63 -34.22 -30.02
CA MET A 91 14.19 -34.41 -29.82
C MET A 91 13.49 -34.73 -31.16
N VAL A 92 13.74 -33.92 -32.19
CA VAL A 92 13.09 -34.08 -33.49
C VAL A 92 13.58 -35.33 -34.21
N SER A 93 14.88 -35.68 -34.13
CA SER A 93 15.40 -36.93 -34.70
C SER A 93 14.80 -38.17 -34.03
N ASP A 94 14.64 -38.16 -32.71
CA ASP A 94 14.03 -39.28 -31.98
C ASP A 94 12.57 -39.50 -32.40
N ILE A 95 11.82 -38.40 -32.58
CA ILE A 95 10.42 -38.45 -33.07
C ILE A 95 10.37 -38.94 -34.51
N TYR A 96 11.29 -38.45 -35.36
CA TYR A 96 11.41 -38.85 -36.76
C TYR A 96 11.72 -40.35 -36.90
N ASP A 97 12.69 -40.87 -36.14
CA ASP A 97 13.10 -42.29 -36.19
C ASP A 97 11.99 -43.22 -35.70
N LYS A 98 11.29 -42.83 -34.63
CA LYS A 98 10.11 -43.55 -34.13
C LYS A 98 9.00 -43.59 -35.18
N ARG A 99 8.78 -42.47 -35.88
CA ARG A 99 7.79 -42.40 -36.97
C ARG A 99 8.13 -43.34 -38.12
N LEU A 100 9.39 -43.42 -38.55
CA LEU A 100 9.83 -44.34 -39.59
C LEU A 100 9.66 -45.82 -39.20
N ARG A 101 9.81 -46.15 -37.92
CA ARG A 101 9.53 -47.51 -37.41
C ARG A 101 8.03 -47.82 -37.26
N GLY A 102 7.15 -46.87 -37.59
CA GLY A 102 5.70 -47.01 -37.44
C GLY A 102 5.21 -46.90 -36.00
N GLU A 103 6.04 -46.38 -35.08
CA GLU A 103 5.64 -46.12 -33.70
C GLU A 103 4.70 -44.90 -33.64
N GLN A 104 3.83 -44.88 -32.63
CA GLN A 104 2.92 -43.76 -32.42
C GLN A 104 3.66 -42.57 -31.82
N VAL A 105 3.65 -41.44 -32.54
CA VAL A 105 4.27 -40.18 -32.13
C VAL A 105 3.35 -38.98 -32.43
N PRO A 106 3.50 -37.84 -31.73
CA PRO A 106 2.71 -36.64 -32.00
C PRO A 106 2.88 -36.15 -33.44
N SER A 107 1.78 -35.94 -34.16
CA SER A 107 1.80 -35.43 -35.53
C SER A 107 1.93 -33.92 -35.62
N VAL A 108 1.68 -33.19 -34.54
CA VAL A 108 1.81 -31.73 -34.48
C VAL A 108 2.59 -31.38 -33.21
N TYR A 109 3.65 -30.58 -33.35
CA TYR A 109 4.42 -30.07 -32.22
C TYR A 109 5.26 -28.86 -32.64
N PRO A 110 5.47 -27.89 -31.72
CA PRO A 110 6.38 -26.79 -31.96
C PRO A 110 7.85 -27.22 -31.78
N PHE A 111 8.75 -26.64 -32.57
CA PHE A 111 10.19 -26.77 -32.41
C PHE A 111 10.90 -25.55 -33.00
N ARG A 112 12.17 -25.37 -32.62
CA ARG A 112 12.97 -24.24 -33.07
C ARG A 112 13.91 -24.62 -34.19
N ILE A 113 13.88 -23.82 -35.24
CA ILE A 113 14.78 -23.89 -36.38
C ILE A 113 15.76 -22.73 -36.29
N LEU A 114 17.03 -23.02 -36.56
CA LEU A 114 18.08 -22.04 -36.80
C LEU A 114 18.16 -21.78 -38.31
N ARG A 115 17.79 -20.57 -38.72
CA ARG A 115 17.89 -20.12 -40.12
C ARG A 115 19.35 -20.01 -40.55
N LYS A 116 19.58 -20.00 -41.87
CA LYS A 116 20.91 -19.81 -42.47
C LYS A 116 21.58 -18.49 -42.08
N ASP A 117 20.79 -17.46 -41.83
CA ASP A 117 21.26 -16.16 -41.34
C ASP A 117 21.57 -16.13 -39.83
N GLY A 118 21.35 -17.26 -39.14
CA GLY A 118 21.59 -17.42 -37.70
C GLY A 118 20.42 -17.01 -36.82
N ILE A 119 19.29 -16.58 -37.39
CA ILE A 119 18.09 -16.21 -36.64
C ILE A 119 17.33 -17.49 -36.24
N GLU A 120 16.95 -17.59 -34.97
CA GLU A 120 16.11 -18.69 -34.47
C GLU A 120 14.63 -18.36 -34.70
N VAL A 121 13.88 -19.32 -35.22
CA VAL A 121 12.46 -19.22 -35.52
C VAL A 121 11.74 -20.39 -34.89
N THR A 122 10.63 -20.14 -34.21
CA THR A 122 9.75 -21.21 -33.72
C THR A 122 8.75 -21.56 -34.80
N VAL A 123 8.70 -22.83 -35.16
CA VAL A 123 7.69 -23.37 -36.07
C VAL A 123 6.82 -24.40 -35.38
N GLU A 124 5.54 -24.41 -35.72
CA GLU A 124 4.66 -25.55 -35.46
C GLU A 124 4.72 -26.47 -36.67
N GLY A 125 5.24 -27.68 -36.47
CA GLY A 125 5.33 -28.68 -37.52
C GLY A 125 4.19 -29.69 -37.44
N GLN A 126 3.36 -29.74 -38.47
CA GLN A 126 2.49 -30.90 -38.73
C GLN A 126 3.23 -31.88 -39.63
N VAL A 127 3.63 -33.03 -39.06
CA VAL A 127 4.51 -33.98 -39.71
C VAL A 127 3.82 -35.34 -39.88
N THR A 128 3.77 -35.82 -41.12
CA THR A 128 3.10 -37.05 -41.53
C THR A 128 4.04 -37.93 -42.35
N MET A 129 3.70 -39.22 -42.45
CA MET A 129 4.44 -40.18 -43.27
C MET A 129 3.58 -40.57 -44.46
N VAL A 130 4.17 -40.59 -45.65
CA VAL A 130 3.51 -40.98 -46.90
C VAL A 130 4.34 -42.03 -47.62
N THR A 131 3.69 -42.87 -48.41
CA THR A 131 4.38 -43.83 -49.30
C THR A 131 4.45 -43.23 -50.70
N GLY A 132 5.66 -43.07 -51.22
CA GLY A 132 5.89 -42.57 -52.57
C GLY A 132 5.53 -43.58 -53.67
N PRO A 133 5.51 -43.17 -54.95
CA PRO A 133 5.23 -44.05 -56.09
C PRO A 133 6.24 -45.20 -56.25
N ASP A 134 7.44 -45.02 -55.71
CA ASP A 134 8.54 -45.99 -55.67
C ASP A 134 8.43 -46.98 -54.48
N ASN A 135 7.31 -46.94 -53.75
CA ASN A 135 7.05 -47.72 -52.54
C ASN A 135 8.01 -47.43 -51.38
N ARG A 136 8.68 -46.27 -51.38
CA ARG A 136 9.51 -45.80 -50.27
C ARG A 136 8.72 -44.89 -49.35
N GLN A 137 9.00 -44.96 -48.05
CA GLN A 137 8.39 -44.07 -47.07
C GLN A 137 9.11 -42.72 -47.09
N LYS A 138 8.33 -41.64 -47.13
CA LYS A 138 8.81 -40.26 -47.03
C LYS A 138 8.09 -39.55 -45.89
N VAL A 139 8.73 -38.55 -45.31
CA VAL A 139 8.13 -37.72 -44.27
C VAL A 139 7.79 -36.36 -44.88
N ILE A 140 6.52 -35.96 -44.79
CA ILE A 140 6.07 -34.63 -45.18
C ILE A 140 5.85 -33.82 -43.92
N ALA A 141 6.50 -32.66 -43.84
CA ALA A 141 6.32 -31.68 -42.77
C ALA A 141 5.70 -30.40 -43.33
N HIS A 142 4.61 -29.96 -42.72
CA HIS A 142 4.01 -28.64 -42.90
C HIS A 142 4.48 -27.78 -41.74
N LEU A 143 5.12 -26.66 -42.03
CA LEU A 143 5.77 -25.79 -41.06
C LEU A 143 5.06 -24.45 -41.06
N ASN A 144 4.42 -24.11 -39.94
CA ASN A 144 3.85 -22.79 -39.71
C ASN A 144 4.77 -21.99 -38.79
N ASP A 145 5.22 -20.80 -39.21
CA ASP A 145 6.04 -19.93 -38.38
C ASP A 145 5.15 -19.23 -37.34
N ILE A 146 5.36 -19.57 -36.07
CA ILE A 146 4.60 -19.06 -34.93
C ILE A 146 5.42 -18.07 -34.09
N THR A 147 6.61 -17.67 -34.54
CA THR A 147 7.54 -16.82 -33.78
C THR A 147 6.90 -15.50 -33.35
N GLN A 148 6.17 -14.85 -34.26
CA GLN A 148 5.50 -13.58 -33.96
C GLN A 148 4.40 -13.76 -32.90
N ILE A 149 3.70 -14.89 -32.92
CA ILE A 149 2.64 -15.21 -31.94
C ILE A 149 3.26 -15.44 -30.57
N GLU A 150 4.31 -16.28 -30.48
CA GLU A 150 5.01 -16.54 -29.21
C GLU A 150 5.60 -15.27 -28.61
N ASN A 151 6.26 -14.45 -29.42
CA ASN A 151 6.83 -13.18 -28.94
C ASN A 151 5.75 -12.22 -28.46
N SER A 152 4.63 -12.09 -29.19
CA SER A 152 3.54 -11.20 -28.78
C SER A 152 2.86 -11.66 -27.48
N LEU A 153 2.70 -12.97 -27.29
CA LEU A 153 2.19 -13.53 -26.04
C LEU A 153 3.15 -13.29 -24.88
N ARG A 154 4.45 -13.49 -25.11
CA ARG A 154 5.48 -13.24 -24.11
C ARG A 154 5.55 -11.75 -23.72
N ASP A 155 5.53 -10.86 -24.69
CA ASP A 155 5.54 -9.41 -24.44
C ASP A 155 4.31 -8.98 -23.64
N LEU A 156 3.15 -9.59 -23.90
CA LEU A 156 1.93 -9.38 -23.12
C LEU A 156 2.09 -9.88 -21.68
N GLU A 157 2.57 -11.11 -21.48
CA GLU A 157 2.80 -11.69 -20.14
C GLU A 157 3.83 -10.88 -19.32
N GLU A 158 4.93 -10.46 -19.94
CA GLU A 158 5.96 -9.63 -19.31
C GLU A 158 5.39 -8.25 -18.93
N SER A 159 4.57 -7.67 -19.80
CA SER A 159 3.88 -6.39 -19.56
C SER A 159 2.86 -6.49 -18.41
N GLU A 160 2.00 -7.52 -18.40
CA GLU A 160 1.04 -7.77 -17.33
C GLU A 160 1.74 -7.99 -15.98
N THR A 161 2.79 -8.80 -15.97
CA THR A 161 3.59 -9.05 -14.76
C THR A 161 4.22 -7.76 -14.24
N ARG A 162 4.77 -6.93 -15.15
CA ARG A 162 5.35 -5.63 -14.80
C ARG A 162 4.32 -4.68 -14.21
N TYR A 163 3.13 -4.56 -14.81
CA TYR A 163 2.08 -3.68 -14.28
C TYR A 163 1.56 -4.15 -12.93
N LYS A 164 1.37 -5.46 -12.76
CA LYS A 164 0.96 -6.05 -11.48
C LYS A 164 1.96 -5.72 -10.37
N LEU A 165 3.26 -5.89 -10.65
CA LEU A 165 4.31 -5.57 -9.69
C LEU A 165 4.32 -4.07 -9.33
N LEU A 166 4.15 -3.18 -10.31
CA LEU A 166 4.08 -1.74 -10.05
C LEU A 166 2.92 -1.39 -9.11
N ILE A 167 1.73 -1.97 -9.34
CA ILE A 167 0.55 -1.69 -8.52
C ILE A 167 0.68 -2.30 -7.10
N GLU A 168 1.22 -3.51 -6.99
CA GLU A 168 1.40 -4.20 -5.70
C GLU A 168 2.51 -3.59 -4.82
N THR A 169 3.50 -2.92 -5.44
CA THR A 169 4.61 -2.26 -4.73
C THR A 169 4.37 -0.79 -4.42
N MET A 170 3.26 -0.20 -4.91
CA MET A 170 2.87 1.16 -4.54
C MET A 170 2.51 1.23 -3.04
N ASN A 171 3.06 2.24 -2.35
CA ASN A 171 2.67 2.56 -0.97
C ASN A 171 1.32 3.29 -0.91
N ASP A 172 0.96 3.97 -2.00
CA ASP A 172 -0.30 4.68 -2.11
C ASP A 172 -1.44 3.72 -2.42
N GLY A 173 -2.61 4.02 -1.85
CA GLY A 173 -3.83 3.32 -2.19
C GLY A 173 -4.19 3.58 -3.65
N LEU A 174 -4.68 2.53 -4.30
CA LEU A 174 -5.26 2.61 -5.63
C LEU A 174 -6.66 2.02 -5.58
N ALA A 175 -7.62 2.75 -6.12
CA ALA A 175 -9.00 2.30 -6.26
C ALA A 175 -9.55 2.67 -7.64
N ILE A 176 -10.36 1.79 -8.21
CA ILE A 176 -11.15 2.05 -9.40
C ILE A 176 -12.62 1.87 -9.03
N ASP A 177 -13.45 2.86 -9.36
CA ASP A 177 -14.90 2.76 -9.25
C ASP A 177 -15.56 2.67 -10.63
N ASP A 178 -16.79 2.19 -10.67
CA ASP A 178 -17.62 2.17 -11.89
C ASP A 178 -18.35 3.51 -12.12
N VAL A 179 -19.14 3.58 -13.19
CA VAL A 179 -20.00 4.73 -13.52
C VAL A 179 -21.06 5.07 -12.47
N ASN A 180 -21.21 4.26 -11.42
CA ASN A 180 -22.09 4.51 -10.28
C ASN A 180 -21.31 4.74 -8.98
N GLY A 181 -19.98 4.88 -9.02
CA GLY A 181 -19.14 5.07 -7.83
C GLY A 181 -18.94 3.81 -6.99
N LYS A 182 -19.24 2.62 -7.50
CA LYS A 182 -18.98 1.35 -6.82
C LYS A 182 -17.57 0.87 -7.11
N LEU A 183 -16.83 0.51 -6.07
CA LEU A 183 -15.46 0.00 -6.19
C LEU A 183 -15.44 -1.31 -7.00
N THR A 184 -14.68 -1.32 -8.09
CA THR A 184 -14.45 -2.49 -8.96
C THR A 184 -13.06 -3.07 -8.79
N TYR A 185 -12.11 -2.25 -8.34
CA TYR A 185 -10.75 -2.68 -8.03
C TYR A 185 -10.20 -1.86 -6.86
N VAL A 186 -9.41 -2.51 -6.01
CA VAL A 186 -8.59 -1.88 -4.96
C VAL A 186 -7.26 -2.62 -4.87
N ASN A 187 -6.16 -1.92 -4.62
CA ASN A 187 -4.87 -2.56 -4.33
C ASN A 187 -4.71 -2.85 -2.83
N ASP A 188 -3.70 -3.67 -2.52
CA ASP A 188 -3.34 -4.05 -1.15
C ASP A 188 -3.04 -2.85 -0.25
N ALA A 189 -2.43 -1.79 -0.81
CA ALA A 189 -2.09 -0.60 -0.05
C ALA A 189 -3.35 0.13 0.45
N PHE A 190 -4.37 0.27 -0.39
CA PHE A 190 -5.64 0.86 0.04
C PHE A 190 -6.35 -0.01 1.08
N CYS A 191 -6.40 -1.34 0.86
CA CYS A 191 -6.92 -2.30 1.84
C CYS A 191 -6.26 -2.14 3.22
N LYS A 192 -4.92 -2.13 3.28
CA LYS A 192 -4.16 -1.92 4.52
C LYS A 192 -4.40 -0.52 5.12
N MET A 193 -4.52 0.49 4.27
CA MET A 193 -4.75 1.88 4.69
C MET A 193 -6.09 2.07 5.41
N ILE A 194 -7.16 1.38 5.01
CA ILE A 194 -8.47 1.48 5.69
C ILE A 194 -8.83 0.25 6.53
N GLY A 195 -8.01 -0.80 6.52
CA GLY A 195 -8.16 -1.99 7.35
C GLY A 195 -9.29 -2.92 6.91
N TYR A 196 -9.54 -3.01 5.60
CA TYR A 196 -10.54 -3.89 5.00
C TYR A 196 -9.88 -4.85 4.01
N GLU A 197 -10.46 -6.03 3.83
CA GLU A 197 -10.09 -6.94 2.74
C GLU A 197 -10.72 -6.49 1.41
N ALA A 198 -10.06 -6.82 0.29
CA ALA A 198 -10.53 -6.37 -1.03
C ALA A 198 -11.97 -6.83 -1.33
N ASN A 199 -12.31 -8.08 -1.00
CA ASN A 199 -13.64 -8.65 -1.21
C ASN A 199 -14.76 -7.96 -0.39
N GLU A 200 -14.41 -7.27 0.70
CA GLU A 200 -15.35 -6.49 1.50
C GLU A 200 -15.59 -5.11 0.87
N LEU A 201 -14.61 -4.58 0.12
CA LEU A 201 -14.68 -3.27 -0.53
C LEU A 201 -15.32 -3.33 -1.91
N ILE A 202 -15.05 -4.37 -2.69
CA ILE A 202 -15.58 -4.49 -4.06
C ILE A 202 -17.13 -4.50 -4.02
N GLY A 203 -17.73 -3.64 -4.84
CA GLY A 203 -19.16 -3.44 -4.97
C GLY A 203 -19.76 -2.43 -4.00
N LYS A 204 -19.03 -1.98 -2.96
CA LYS A 204 -19.45 -0.87 -2.10
C LYS A 204 -19.28 0.47 -2.81
N HIS A 205 -20.15 1.42 -2.50
CA HIS A 205 -19.97 2.79 -2.95
C HIS A 205 -18.88 3.45 -2.10
N TRP A 206 -17.90 4.10 -2.72
CA TRP A 206 -16.76 4.65 -1.96
C TRP A 206 -17.18 5.71 -0.94
N SER A 207 -18.29 6.43 -1.18
CA SER A 207 -18.79 7.43 -0.22
C SER A 207 -19.25 6.81 1.10
N ASP A 208 -19.54 5.50 1.14
CA ASP A 208 -19.92 4.81 2.38
C ASP A 208 -18.73 4.66 3.35
N LEU A 209 -17.51 4.87 2.87
CA LEU A 209 -16.26 4.71 3.62
C LEU A 209 -15.75 6.04 4.20
N THR A 210 -16.48 7.13 4.02
CA THR A 210 -16.11 8.48 4.49
C THR A 210 -17.33 9.21 5.06
N GLU A 211 -17.10 10.09 6.02
CA GLU A 211 -18.12 11.00 6.55
C GLU A 211 -18.02 12.40 5.92
N ASP A 212 -16.93 12.69 5.21
CA ASP A 212 -16.65 14.01 4.64
C ASP A 212 -17.55 14.32 3.44
N MET A 213 -18.17 13.30 2.84
CA MET A 213 -18.92 13.44 1.61
C MET A 213 -20.20 12.59 1.57
N THR A 214 -21.31 13.24 1.26
CA THR A 214 -22.58 12.53 1.03
C THR A 214 -22.62 11.92 -0.37
N TYR A 215 -23.54 10.99 -0.57
CA TYR A 215 -23.78 10.35 -1.86
C TYR A 215 -24.07 11.37 -2.98
N GLU A 216 -24.79 12.45 -2.68
CA GLU A 216 -25.13 13.49 -3.67
C GLU A 216 -23.89 14.24 -4.16
N VAL A 217 -22.97 14.58 -3.25
CA VAL A 217 -21.73 15.27 -3.59
C VAL A 217 -20.79 14.34 -4.35
N ALA A 218 -20.71 13.07 -3.95
CA ALA A 218 -19.97 12.03 -4.66
C ALA A 218 -20.48 11.86 -6.11
N SER A 219 -21.80 11.83 -6.28
CA SER A 219 -22.45 11.73 -7.59
C SER A 219 -22.15 12.94 -8.49
N LEU A 220 -22.04 14.14 -7.92
CA LEU A 220 -21.68 15.35 -8.67
C LEU A 220 -20.25 15.24 -9.20
N LYS A 221 -19.30 14.82 -8.36
CA LYS A 221 -17.91 14.61 -8.76
C LYS A 221 -17.78 13.56 -9.86
N LEU A 222 -18.57 12.50 -9.80
CA LEU A 222 -18.59 11.46 -10.84
C LEU A 222 -19.05 12.01 -12.19
N LYS A 223 -20.08 12.87 -12.20
CA LYS A 223 -20.53 13.58 -13.42
C LYS A 223 -19.47 14.53 -13.98
N GLU A 224 -18.75 15.25 -13.12
CA GLU A 224 -17.64 16.10 -13.55
C GLU A 224 -16.54 15.26 -14.23
N ARG A 225 -16.23 14.08 -13.68
CA ARG A 225 -15.26 13.15 -14.28
C ARG A 225 -15.73 12.54 -15.59
N GLU A 226 -17.03 12.28 -15.73
CA GLU A 226 -17.62 11.87 -17.01
C GLU A 226 -17.37 12.91 -18.11
N THR A 227 -17.28 14.20 -17.76
CA THR A 227 -16.90 15.28 -18.70
C THR A 227 -15.39 15.44 -18.93
N GLY A 228 -14.57 14.58 -18.35
CA GLY A 228 -13.10 14.58 -18.49
C GLY A 228 -12.35 15.33 -17.39
N VAL A 229 -13.02 15.82 -16.35
CA VAL A 229 -12.36 16.59 -15.28
C VAL A 229 -11.57 15.65 -14.38
N SER A 230 -10.29 15.99 -14.17
CA SER A 230 -9.42 15.38 -13.16
C SER A 230 -9.24 16.33 -12.00
N GLU A 231 -9.26 15.83 -10.78
CA GLU A 231 -9.21 16.67 -9.59
C GLU A 231 -8.35 16.08 -8.47
N LYS A 232 -7.88 16.97 -7.60
CA LYS A 232 -7.20 16.61 -6.36
C LYS A 232 -7.90 17.26 -5.18
N TYR A 233 -8.24 16.48 -4.16
CA TYR A 233 -8.90 16.97 -2.96
C TYR A 233 -8.54 16.12 -1.74
N GLU A 234 -8.67 16.71 -0.55
CA GLU A 234 -8.52 15.96 0.70
C GLU A 234 -9.79 15.18 1.02
N LEU A 235 -9.62 13.97 1.55
CA LEU A 235 -10.71 13.14 2.03
C LEU A 235 -10.25 12.33 3.23
N THR A 236 -11.09 12.25 4.25
CA THR A 236 -10.86 11.43 5.45
C THR A 236 -11.64 10.12 5.34
N TRP A 237 -10.92 9.01 5.32
CA TRP A 237 -11.54 7.68 5.35
C TRP A 237 -11.79 7.23 6.78
N THR A 238 -12.78 6.35 6.94
CA THR A 238 -13.04 5.66 8.21
C THR A 238 -12.51 4.24 8.10
N ARG A 239 -11.55 3.88 8.96
CA ARG A 239 -11.04 2.51 9.07
C ARG A 239 -12.12 1.58 9.60
N MET A 240 -11.95 0.28 9.40
CA MET A 240 -12.85 -0.75 9.94
C MET A 240 -13.00 -0.68 11.48
N ASN A 241 -11.96 -0.26 12.19
CA ASN A 241 -11.97 -0.10 13.65
C ASN A 241 -12.56 1.25 14.12
N GLY A 242 -12.97 2.12 13.20
CA GLY A 242 -13.52 3.45 13.47
C GLY A 242 -12.51 4.61 13.43
N ASP A 243 -11.21 4.33 13.31
CA ASP A 243 -10.19 5.37 13.23
C ASP A 243 -10.29 6.18 11.93
N LYS A 244 -9.80 7.42 11.93
CA LYS A 244 -9.86 8.32 10.78
C LYS A 244 -8.50 8.41 10.09
N VAL A 245 -8.49 8.36 8.75
CA VAL A 245 -7.28 8.43 7.93
C VAL A 245 -7.38 9.60 6.97
N PRO A 246 -6.67 10.71 7.20
CA PRO A 246 -6.63 11.82 6.27
C PRO A 246 -5.80 11.44 5.03
N THR A 247 -6.36 11.69 3.85
CA THR A 247 -5.72 11.39 2.56
C THR A 247 -5.88 12.54 1.58
N ILE A 248 -5.00 12.56 0.57
CA ILE A 248 -5.20 13.32 -0.66
C ILE A 248 -5.59 12.33 -1.75
N ILE A 249 -6.72 12.60 -2.41
CA ILE A 249 -7.23 11.82 -3.53
C ILE A 249 -6.85 12.54 -4.82
N SER A 250 -6.22 11.82 -5.74
CA SER A 250 -6.07 12.22 -7.14
C SER A 250 -6.99 11.37 -7.98
N ALA A 251 -8.14 11.92 -8.37
CA ALA A 251 -9.18 11.23 -9.12
C ALA A 251 -9.16 11.66 -10.59
N THR A 252 -9.04 10.68 -11.48
CA THR A 252 -9.01 10.88 -12.94
C THR A 252 -10.08 10.03 -13.62
N PRO A 253 -10.69 10.49 -14.73
CA PRO A 253 -11.62 9.68 -15.50
C PRO A 253 -10.97 8.38 -16.00
N TYR A 254 -11.64 7.26 -15.79
CA TYR A 254 -11.28 5.97 -16.36
C TYR A 254 -12.09 5.73 -17.62
N ILE A 255 -11.40 5.62 -18.76
CA ILE A 255 -11.99 5.44 -20.09
C ILE A 255 -11.69 4.01 -20.55
N ASP A 256 -12.70 3.29 -21.01
CA ASP A 256 -12.54 1.94 -21.56
C ASP A 256 -11.93 1.93 -22.96
N HIS A 257 -11.68 0.72 -23.49
CA HIS A 257 -11.15 0.51 -24.84
C HIS A 257 -12.05 1.05 -25.96
N ASP A 258 -13.35 1.24 -25.71
CA ASP A 258 -14.31 1.82 -26.65
C ASP A 258 -14.35 3.36 -26.59
N GLY A 259 -13.53 3.98 -25.74
CA GLY A 259 -13.50 5.43 -25.55
C GLY A 259 -14.64 5.97 -24.70
N LYS A 260 -15.33 5.12 -23.94
CA LYS A 260 -16.44 5.51 -23.06
C LYS A 260 -15.98 5.62 -21.62
N PHE A 261 -16.63 6.51 -20.89
CA PHE A 261 -16.43 6.63 -19.45
C PHE A 261 -16.87 5.34 -18.75
N ALA A 262 -15.92 4.69 -18.07
CA ALA A 262 -16.12 3.45 -17.34
C ALA A 262 -16.10 3.64 -15.82
N GLY A 263 -15.69 4.82 -15.34
CA GLY A 263 -15.70 5.21 -13.93
C GLY A 263 -14.49 6.09 -13.57
N THR A 264 -13.98 5.97 -12.36
CA THR A 264 -12.87 6.78 -11.84
C THR A 264 -11.67 5.90 -11.52
N PHE A 265 -10.49 6.34 -11.92
CA PHE A 265 -9.22 5.86 -11.41
C PHE A 265 -8.72 6.82 -10.31
N ALA A 266 -8.55 6.34 -9.09
CA ALA A 266 -8.18 7.15 -7.94
C ALA A 266 -6.89 6.65 -7.28
N VAL A 267 -5.92 7.56 -7.13
CA VAL A 267 -4.74 7.36 -6.28
C VAL A 267 -4.99 8.06 -4.95
N ILE A 268 -4.75 7.35 -3.85
CA ILE A 268 -5.03 7.75 -2.49
C ILE A 268 -3.72 7.78 -1.71
N THR A 269 -3.23 8.97 -1.40
CA THR A 269 -2.01 9.16 -0.62
C THR A 269 -2.38 9.49 0.82
N GLU A 270 -1.91 8.70 1.78
CA GLU A 270 -2.07 9.00 3.20
C GLU A 270 -1.21 10.20 3.62
N ILE A 271 -1.81 11.16 4.32
CA ILE A 271 -1.13 12.40 4.76
C ILE A 271 -1.14 12.56 6.28
N SER A 272 -1.33 11.47 7.02
CA SER A 272 -1.32 11.43 8.49
C SER A 272 -0.04 12.05 9.06
N ASP A 273 1.12 11.63 8.57
CA ASP A 273 2.41 12.14 9.04
C ASP A 273 2.63 13.61 8.70
N GLN A 274 2.18 14.02 7.51
CA GLN A 274 2.24 15.42 7.08
C GLN A 274 1.38 16.30 7.97
N LYS A 275 0.09 15.96 8.17
CA LYS A 275 -0.80 16.72 9.06
C LYS A 275 -0.26 16.80 10.49
N ASN A 276 0.26 15.69 11.02
CA ASN A 276 0.88 15.67 12.35
C ASN A 276 2.12 16.59 12.43
N ALA A 277 2.90 16.71 11.35
CA ALA A 277 4.04 17.62 11.29
C ALA A 277 3.60 19.08 11.18
N GLU A 278 2.62 19.38 10.33
CA GLU A 278 2.05 20.71 10.15
C GLU A 278 1.42 21.24 11.44
N GLU A 279 0.61 20.42 12.13
CA GLU A 279 0.03 20.78 13.44
C GLU A 279 1.11 21.05 14.49
N SER A 280 2.19 20.27 14.47
CA SER A 280 3.32 20.48 15.39
C SER A 280 4.02 21.80 15.11
N ILE A 281 4.23 22.15 13.84
CA ILE A 281 4.83 23.43 13.42
C ILE A 281 3.92 24.59 13.81
N GLN A 282 2.63 24.52 13.49
CA GLN A 282 1.68 25.59 13.82
C GLN A 282 1.63 25.83 15.32
N PHE A 283 1.66 24.76 16.12
CA PHE A 283 1.77 24.88 17.57
C PHE A 283 3.05 25.59 18.02
N TYR A 284 4.20 25.26 17.45
CA TYR A 284 5.46 25.96 17.78
C TYR A 284 5.41 27.43 17.37
N LEU A 285 4.82 27.74 16.21
CA LEU A 285 4.63 29.12 15.75
C LEU A 285 3.72 29.92 16.68
N ASP A 286 2.57 29.36 17.06
CA ASP A 286 1.62 30.01 17.96
C ASP A 286 2.27 30.28 19.33
N LEU A 287 2.98 29.29 19.85
CA LEU A 287 3.68 29.40 21.13
C LEU A 287 4.79 30.45 21.11
N LEU A 288 5.67 30.40 20.11
CA LEU A 288 6.76 31.36 19.99
C LEU A 288 6.21 32.76 19.75
N SER A 289 5.25 32.91 18.85
CA SER A 289 4.76 34.24 18.44
C SER A 289 3.96 34.90 19.55
N HIS A 290 3.00 34.21 20.18
CA HIS A 290 2.14 34.82 21.18
C HIS A 290 2.89 35.02 22.51
N ASP A 291 3.55 33.99 23.03
CA ASP A 291 4.11 34.07 24.39
C ASP A 291 5.41 34.87 24.43
N ILE A 292 6.28 34.77 23.42
CA ILE A 292 7.51 35.59 23.38
C ILE A 292 7.13 37.05 23.13
N ALA A 293 6.20 37.36 22.22
CA ALA A 293 5.78 38.74 22.00
C ALA A 293 5.23 39.37 23.29
N ASN A 294 4.42 38.63 24.06
CA ASN A 294 3.94 39.09 25.36
C ASN A 294 5.08 39.39 26.35
N GLN A 295 6.09 38.52 26.43
CA GLN A 295 7.26 38.77 27.29
C GLN A 295 8.11 39.94 26.79
N LEU A 296 8.29 40.08 25.47
CA LEU A 296 8.98 41.23 24.88
C LEU A 296 8.23 42.53 25.17
N GLN A 297 6.91 42.53 25.17
CA GLN A 297 6.10 43.70 25.51
C GLN A 297 6.31 44.12 26.96
N VAL A 298 6.42 43.18 27.91
CA VAL A 298 6.80 43.47 29.31
C VAL A 298 8.19 44.08 29.35
N ILE A 299 9.17 43.49 28.69
CA ILE A 299 10.55 44.01 28.65
C ILE A 299 10.59 45.43 28.08
N MET A 300 9.89 45.68 26.97
CA MET A 300 9.82 47.01 26.36
C MET A 300 9.15 48.03 27.28
N THR A 301 8.05 47.65 27.92
CA THR A 301 7.30 48.56 28.81
C THR A 301 8.10 48.90 30.05
N SER A 302 8.69 47.90 30.72
CA SER A 302 9.55 48.09 31.88
C SER A 302 10.85 48.84 31.52
N SER A 303 11.43 48.60 30.34
CA SER A 303 12.59 49.38 29.87
C SER A 303 12.23 50.85 29.64
N GLY A 304 11.07 51.15 29.05
CA GLY A 304 10.60 52.52 28.89
C GLY A 304 10.35 53.24 30.21
N LEU A 305 9.91 52.53 31.26
CA LEU A 305 9.79 53.08 32.61
C LEU A 305 11.16 53.45 33.21
N LEU A 306 12.22 52.70 32.89
CA LEU A 306 13.58 53.01 33.35
C LEU A 306 14.18 54.25 32.68
N GLU A 307 13.65 54.70 31.54
CA GLU A 307 14.07 55.92 30.84
C GLU A 307 13.38 57.18 31.38
N GLN A 308 12.35 57.04 32.22
CA GLN A 308 11.62 58.16 32.81
C GLN A 308 12.12 58.49 34.22
N GLU A 309 11.87 59.72 34.67
CA GLU A 309 12.09 60.09 36.08
C GLU A 309 10.98 59.49 36.96
N VAL A 310 11.16 58.22 37.35
CA VAL A 310 10.25 57.47 38.23
C VAL A 310 10.89 57.21 39.61
N PRO A 311 10.07 57.00 40.67
CA PRO A 311 10.60 56.68 42.00
C PRO A 311 11.43 55.39 42.01
N ALA A 312 12.40 55.29 42.92
CA ALA A 312 13.33 54.15 43.00
C ALA A 312 12.65 52.78 43.19
N SER A 313 11.47 52.73 43.80
CA SER A 313 10.67 51.49 43.90
C SER A 313 10.25 50.96 42.54
N TYR A 314 9.79 51.84 41.64
CA TYR A 314 9.40 51.47 40.27
C TYR A 314 10.59 51.02 39.43
N ILE A 315 11.78 51.57 39.68
CA ILE A 315 13.02 51.12 39.03
C ILE A 315 13.37 49.68 39.43
N ALA A 316 13.23 49.36 40.72
CA ALA A 316 13.47 48.01 41.23
C ALA A 316 12.47 47.00 40.66
N ASP A 317 11.18 47.35 40.66
CA ASP A 317 10.11 46.51 40.09
C ASP A 317 10.30 46.31 38.58
N ALA A 318 10.57 47.39 37.82
CA ALA A 318 10.82 47.30 36.38
C ALA A 318 12.05 46.44 36.05
N ARG A 319 13.14 46.53 36.83
CA ARG A 319 14.30 45.63 36.68
C ARG A 319 13.93 44.17 36.93
N GLN A 320 13.13 43.91 37.97
CA GLN A 320 12.68 42.56 38.29
C GLN A 320 11.77 41.99 37.18
N ASP A 321 10.83 42.79 36.68
CA ASP A 321 9.93 42.40 35.59
C ASP A 321 10.70 42.02 34.31
N ILE A 322 11.76 42.77 33.97
CA ILE A 322 12.63 42.45 32.83
C ILE A 322 13.34 41.11 33.06
N LEU A 323 13.95 40.90 34.24
CA LEU A 323 14.66 39.66 34.55
C LEU A 323 13.71 38.45 34.51
N ASP A 324 12.52 38.59 35.09
CA ASP A 324 11.50 37.55 35.09
C ASP A 324 10.99 37.24 33.68
N ALA A 325 10.81 38.27 32.84
CA ALA A 325 10.40 38.10 31.44
C ALA A 325 11.48 37.40 30.61
N VAL A 326 12.76 37.76 30.78
CA VAL A 326 13.90 37.09 30.12
C VAL A 326 13.99 35.63 30.56
N ASP A 327 13.82 35.34 31.85
CA ASP A 327 13.84 33.97 32.38
C ASP A 327 12.65 33.14 31.84
N ARG A 328 11.46 33.75 31.70
CA ARG A 328 10.31 33.14 31.01
C ARG A 328 10.62 32.81 29.54
N CYS A 329 11.23 33.74 28.79
CA CYS A 329 11.65 33.49 27.40
C CYS A 329 12.64 32.33 27.27
N ASN A 330 13.69 32.30 28.11
CA ASN A 330 14.72 31.26 28.04
C ASN A 330 14.13 29.86 28.32
N ARG A 331 13.20 29.76 29.29
CA ARG A 331 12.47 28.52 29.55
C ARG A 331 11.61 28.07 28.38
N LEU A 332 10.88 29.00 27.74
CA LEU A 332 10.06 28.70 26.57
C LEU A 332 10.91 28.17 25.41
N ILE A 333 12.01 28.85 25.08
CA ILE A 333 12.94 28.44 24.03
C ILE A 333 13.48 27.03 24.31
N THR A 334 13.88 26.77 25.56
CA THR A 334 14.39 25.45 25.96
C THR A 334 13.33 24.36 25.82
N LYS A 335 12.07 24.63 26.20
CA LYS A 335 10.95 23.69 26.06
C LYS A 335 10.64 23.39 24.59
N VAL A 336 10.63 24.41 23.72
CA VAL A 336 10.40 24.24 22.27
C VAL A 336 11.53 23.45 21.61
N LYS A 337 12.78 23.77 21.92
CA LYS A 337 13.94 23.06 21.38
C LYS A 337 13.89 21.57 21.73
N ARG A 338 13.51 21.24 22.96
CA ARG A 338 13.34 19.86 23.42
C ARG A 338 12.19 19.16 22.72
N ALA A 339 11.06 19.84 22.50
CA ALA A 339 9.91 19.31 21.78
C ALA A 339 10.30 18.75 20.40
N GLY A 340 11.10 19.50 19.64
CA GLY A 340 11.58 19.09 18.33
C GLY A 340 12.51 17.86 18.34
N GLN A 341 13.18 17.60 19.46
CA GLN A 341 14.11 16.47 19.61
C GLN A 341 13.43 15.17 20.03
N ILE A 342 12.23 15.23 20.63
CA ILE A 342 11.53 14.05 21.19
C ILE A 342 11.44 12.91 20.16
N ARG A 343 11.11 13.18 18.90
CA ARG A 343 10.92 12.12 17.89
C ARG A 343 12.20 11.37 17.52
N GLN A 344 13.38 11.98 17.67
CA GLN A 344 14.64 11.42 17.17
C GLN A 344 15.38 10.54 18.20
N ILE A 345 15.00 10.63 19.47
CA ILE A 345 15.68 9.91 20.54
C ILE A 345 15.17 8.46 20.58
N PRO A 346 16.01 7.42 20.60
CA PRO A 346 15.53 6.04 20.72
C PRO A 346 14.96 5.74 22.11
N ILE A 347 13.96 4.85 22.16
CA ILE A 347 13.46 4.27 23.42
C ILE A 347 14.48 3.24 23.91
N THR A 348 14.73 3.26 25.22
CA THR A 348 15.67 2.42 25.95
C THR A 348 15.03 1.94 27.26
N VAL A 349 15.75 1.14 28.03
CA VAL A 349 15.30 0.69 29.35
C VAL A 349 15.85 1.63 30.42
N ILE A 350 14.98 2.27 31.21
CA ILE A 350 15.35 3.28 32.21
C ILE A 350 14.77 2.91 33.57
N ASP A 351 15.54 3.10 34.66
CA ASP A 351 15.03 2.97 36.03
C ASP A 351 14.21 4.21 36.41
N LEU A 352 12.89 4.07 36.44
CA LEU A 352 11.96 5.12 36.84
C LEU A 352 12.22 5.61 38.27
N THR A 353 12.70 4.73 39.14
CA THR A 353 12.92 5.03 40.57
C THR A 353 14.06 6.00 40.75
N GLU A 354 15.19 5.76 40.08
CA GLU A 354 16.35 6.64 40.10
C GLU A 354 15.99 8.04 39.60
N VAL A 355 15.26 8.11 38.47
CA VAL A 355 14.82 9.38 37.89
C VAL A 355 13.86 10.11 38.83
N LEU A 356 12.90 9.40 39.45
CA LEU A 356 11.99 9.99 40.44
C LEU A 356 12.75 10.54 41.64
N ASP A 357 13.66 9.77 42.22
CA ASP A 357 14.41 10.19 43.40
C ASP A 357 15.26 11.43 43.13
N GLU A 358 15.88 11.51 41.95
CA GLU A 358 16.61 12.71 41.50
C GLU A 358 15.68 13.93 41.44
N LYS A 359 14.52 13.82 40.78
CA LYS A 359 13.60 14.97 40.60
C LYS A 359 12.86 15.36 41.88
N ILE A 360 12.52 14.40 42.73
CA ILE A 360 11.90 14.67 44.03
C ILE A 360 12.87 15.47 44.91
N SER A 361 14.16 15.10 44.93
CA SER A 361 15.19 15.81 45.70
C SER A 361 15.33 17.29 45.27
N VAL A 362 15.16 17.56 43.98
CA VAL A 362 15.14 18.94 43.45
C VAL A 362 13.87 19.68 43.89
N LEU A 363 12.71 19.03 43.83
CA LEU A 363 11.43 19.64 44.21
C LEU A 363 11.39 20.03 45.70
N GLU A 364 11.87 19.14 46.58
CA GLU A 364 11.99 19.38 48.02
C GLU A 364 12.88 20.59 48.31
N ARG A 365 14.02 20.71 47.60
CA ARG A 365 14.99 21.79 47.81
C ARG A 365 14.52 23.15 47.29
N VAL A 366 13.91 23.19 46.12
CA VAL A 366 13.56 24.45 45.43
C VAL A 366 12.22 25.01 45.92
N TYR A 367 11.24 24.13 46.20
CA TYR A 367 9.88 24.56 46.54
C TYR A 367 9.49 24.29 47.99
N SER A 368 10.38 23.72 48.80
CA SER A 368 10.10 23.33 50.20
C SER A 368 8.86 22.44 50.32
N ALA A 369 8.57 21.64 49.29
CA ALA A 369 7.38 20.81 49.22
C ALA A 369 7.57 19.53 50.07
N LYS A 370 6.54 19.16 50.84
CA LYS A 370 6.51 17.92 51.60
C LYS A 370 6.03 16.77 50.71
N ILE A 371 6.85 15.74 50.58
CA ILE A 371 6.61 14.65 49.63
C ILE A 371 6.15 13.38 50.35
N HIS A 372 5.05 12.82 49.88
CA HIS A 372 4.51 11.55 50.37
C HIS A 372 4.70 10.48 49.31
N ARG A 373 5.55 9.48 49.60
CA ARG A 373 5.93 8.42 48.65
C ARG A 373 5.22 7.11 48.99
N THR A 374 4.57 6.48 48.00
CA THR A 374 3.90 5.16 48.19
C THR A 374 4.25 4.20 47.05
N GLY A 375 4.71 2.99 47.37
CA GLY A 375 4.91 1.94 46.36
C GLY A 375 6.13 2.10 45.43
N LEU A 376 7.04 3.04 45.71
CA LEU A 376 8.36 3.07 45.06
C LEU A 376 9.18 1.85 45.51
N LYS A 377 9.24 0.83 44.67
CA LYS A 377 10.16 -0.30 44.79
C LYS A 377 11.53 0.12 44.21
N LYS A 378 12.59 -0.58 44.58
CA LYS A 378 13.88 -0.41 43.89
C LYS A 378 13.80 -0.99 42.48
N GLU A 379 14.49 -0.36 41.53
CA GLU A 379 14.70 -0.84 40.15
C GLU A 379 13.39 -1.10 39.38
N VAL A 380 12.62 -0.03 39.18
CA VAL A 380 11.39 -0.08 38.36
C VAL A 380 11.72 0.28 36.93
N MET A 381 12.02 -0.73 36.13
CA MET A 381 12.43 -0.54 34.73
C MET A 381 11.23 -0.30 33.81
N VAL A 382 11.31 0.77 33.01
CA VAL A 382 10.28 1.14 32.01
C VAL A 382 10.92 1.37 30.65
N ASP A 383 10.14 1.13 29.59
CA ASP A 383 10.54 1.46 28.21
C ASP A 383 10.29 2.96 27.97
N ALA A 384 11.36 3.75 28.02
CA ALA A 384 11.33 5.21 27.88
C ALA A 384 12.65 5.75 27.29
N ASP A 385 12.74 7.05 27.08
CA ASP A 385 13.98 7.69 26.63
C ASP A 385 14.59 8.60 27.70
N VAL A 386 15.79 9.14 27.43
CA VAL A 386 16.55 10.00 28.37
C VAL A 386 15.78 11.25 28.85
N LEU A 387 14.68 11.62 28.19
CA LEU A 387 13.76 12.70 28.57
C LEU A 387 12.67 12.24 29.56
N LEU A 388 12.67 11.00 30.06
CA LEU A 388 11.75 10.57 31.11
C LEU A 388 11.79 11.50 32.34
N GLY A 389 12.98 12.00 32.69
CA GLY A 389 13.13 12.99 33.77
C GLY A 389 12.43 14.31 33.50
N GLU A 390 12.29 14.72 32.24
CA GLU A 390 11.55 15.93 31.85
C GLU A 390 10.04 15.74 31.99
N LEU A 391 9.52 14.56 31.60
CA LEU A 391 8.12 14.21 31.81
C LEU A 391 7.77 14.34 33.29
N ILE A 392 8.57 13.71 34.15
CA ILE A 392 8.38 13.71 35.59
C ILE A 392 8.49 15.13 36.15
N TRP A 393 9.53 15.87 35.75
CA TRP A 393 9.74 17.24 36.21
C TRP A 393 8.58 18.16 35.82
N ASN A 394 8.04 18.08 34.61
CA ASN A 394 6.91 18.92 34.21
C ASN A 394 5.66 18.67 35.06
N LEU A 395 5.42 17.42 35.50
CA LEU A 395 4.32 17.10 36.40
C LEU A 395 4.58 17.60 37.83
N LEU A 396 5.77 17.30 38.38
CA LEU A 396 6.16 17.72 39.72
C LEU A 396 6.22 19.24 39.88
N GLU A 397 6.83 19.92 38.91
CA GLU A 397 6.94 21.38 38.89
C GLU A 397 5.55 22.01 38.86
N ASN A 398 4.61 21.46 38.08
CA ASN A 398 3.23 21.94 38.06
C ASN A 398 2.54 21.81 39.42
N SER A 399 2.73 20.68 40.11
CA SER A 399 2.19 20.41 41.44
C SER A 399 2.70 21.36 42.53
N ALA A 400 3.92 21.92 42.38
CA ALA A 400 4.48 22.85 43.35
C ALA A 400 4.33 24.33 42.95
N ARG A 401 4.59 24.68 41.68
CA ARG A 401 4.59 26.08 41.21
C ARG A 401 3.19 26.70 41.18
N HIS A 402 2.18 25.94 40.77
CA HIS A 402 0.80 26.43 40.69
C HIS A 402 0.03 26.26 42.00
N ASN A 403 0.72 25.82 43.06
CA ASN A 403 0.15 25.65 44.37
C ASN A 403 0.41 26.90 45.21
N PRO A 404 -0.62 27.74 45.46
CA PRO A 404 -0.47 28.98 46.20
C PRO A 404 -0.33 28.75 47.71
N THR A 405 -0.39 27.51 48.19
CA THR A 405 -0.26 27.21 49.62
C THR A 405 1.20 27.32 50.08
N ASP A 406 1.38 27.79 51.32
CA ASP A 406 2.71 27.81 51.96
C ASP A 406 3.16 26.39 52.33
N ASN A 407 2.21 25.54 52.74
CA ASN A 407 2.44 24.12 53.04
C ASN A 407 2.15 23.25 51.80
N LYS A 408 3.05 23.31 50.81
CA LYS A 408 2.94 22.50 49.59
C LYS A 408 3.11 21.02 49.93
N GLU A 409 2.11 20.21 49.62
CA GLU A 409 2.18 18.75 49.77
C GLU A 409 1.98 18.08 48.41
N VAL A 410 2.85 17.10 48.11
CA VAL A 410 2.81 16.33 46.87
C VAL A 410 2.83 14.84 47.19
N TRP A 411 1.87 14.10 46.65
CA TRP A 411 1.75 12.65 46.78
C TRP A 411 2.22 11.99 45.50
N ILE A 412 3.17 11.07 45.63
CA ILE A 412 3.73 10.31 44.52
C ILE A 412 3.52 8.84 44.81
N SER A 413 2.87 8.13 43.89
CA SER A 413 2.70 6.69 44.00
C SER A 413 3.11 5.97 42.73
N VAL A 414 3.76 4.82 42.88
CA VAL A 414 4.12 3.95 41.76
C VAL A 414 3.55 2.56 42.03
N LYS A 415 2.87 2.00 41.04
CA LYS A 415 2.28 0.65 41.10
C LYS A 415 2.58 -0.10 39.82
N THR A 416 2.96 -1.36 39.93
CA THR A 416 3.11 -2.25 38.77
C THR A 416 1.88 -3.13 38.64
N LYS A 417 1.26 -3.17 37.46
CA LYS A 417 0.09 -4.00 37.16
C LYS A 417 0.31 -4.69 35.80
N GLY A 418 0.58 -5.99 35.82
CA GLY A 418 0.94 -6.74 34.61
C GLY A 418 2.19 -6.15 33.95
N ASP A 419 2.08 -5.83 32.67
CA ASP A 419 3.14 -5.25 31.84
C ASP A 419 3.14 -3.70 31.86
N SER A 420 2.45 -3.09 32.83
CA SER A 420 2.36 -1.63 32.95
C SER A 420 2.84 -1.14 34.31
N VAL A 421 3.48 0.03 34.30
CA VAL A 421 3.85 0.81 35.47
C VAL A 421 2.95 2.05 35.52
N ILE A 422 2.20 2.19 36.61
CA ILE A 422 1.28 3.30 36.85
C ILE A 422 1.92 4.22 37.88
N MET A 423 2.24 5.44 37.46
CA MET A 423 2.76 6.51 38.29
C MET A 423 1.68 7.57 38.50
N SER A 424 1.39 7.91 39.75
CA SER A 424 0.47 9.00 40.09
C SER A 424 1.19 10.11 40.83
N ILE A 425 0.94 11.36 40.45
CA ILE A 425 1.45 12.57 41.09
C ILE A 425 0.25 13.47 41.39
N GLY A 426 0.02 13.77 42.67
CA GLY A 426 -1.04 14.67 43.09
C GLY A 426 -0.58 15.73 44.08
N ASP A 427 -1.32 16.83 44.15
CA ASP A 427 -1.01 18.01 44.97
C ASP A 427 -2.16 18.44 45.88
N ASN A 428 -1.91 19.35 46.82
CA ASN A 428 -2.93 20.01 47.63
C ASN A 428 -3.29 21.43 47.15
N GLY A 429 -3.08 21.71 45.86
CA GLY A 429 -3.40 22.99 45.23
C GLY A 429 -4.90 23.21 45.00
N PRO A 430 -5.28 24.25 44.25
CA PRO A 430 -6.68 24.66 44.06
C PRO A 430 -7.51 23.68 43.21
N GLY A 431 -6.85 22.69 42.60
CA GLY A 431 -7.47 21.71 41.73
C GLY A 431 -7.90 22.24 40.36
N LEU A 432 -8.73 21.48 39.66
CA LEU A 432 -9.22 21.80 38.31
C LEU A 432 -10.73 21.56 38.19
N SER A 433 -11.43 22.41 37.45
CA SER A 433 -12.83 22.17 37.09
C SER A 433 -12.97 20.95 36.19
N SER A 434 -14.12 20.27 36.23
CA SER A 434 -14.39 19.10 35.39
C SER A 434 -14.22 19.40 33.90
N THR A 435 -14.68 20.56 33.44
CA THR A 435 -14.49 21.03 32.06
C THR A 435 -13.02 21.21 31.68
N ARG A 436 -12.18 21.74 32.58
CA ARG A 436 -10.74 21.89 32.32
C ARG A 436 -10.04 20.53 32.27
N LYS A 437 -10.44 19.56 33.09
CA LYS A 437 -9.87 18.21 33.08
C LYS A 437 -10.15 17.50 31.76
N THR A 438 -11.40 17.51 31.31
CA THR A 438 -11.78 16.91 30.01
C THR A 438 -11.01 17.53 28.87
N ASN A 439 -10.80 18.85 28.91
CA ASN A 439 -10.09 19.57 27.86
C ASN A 439 -8.57 19.54 27.99
N LEU A 440 -7.97 19.10 29.09
CA LEU A 440 -6.52 19.26 29.31
C LEU A 440 -5.66 18.47 28.30
N PHE A 441 -6.20 17.35 27.81
CA PHE A 441 -5.47 16.43 26.93
C PHE A 441 -6.16 16.19 25.57
N THR A 442 -7.16 16.98 25.20
CA THR A 442 -7.77 16.90 23.85
C THR A 442 -6.85 17.49 22.78
N GLU A 443 -6.96 17.02 21.53
CA GLU A 443 -6.04 17.39 20.43
C GLU A 443 -6.05 18.89 20.11
N ARG A 444 -7.19 19.55 20.26
CA ARG A 444 -7.36 21.00 19.99
C ARG A 444 -7.07 21.90 21.19
N SER A 445 -6.76 21.33 22.35
CA SER A 445 -6.65 22.11 23.56
C SER A 445 -5.36 22.93 23.62
N HIS A 446 -5.51 24.20 23.92
CA HIS A 446 -4.44 25.09 24.35
C HIS A 446 -4.31 25.12 25.89
N ALA A 447 -5.17 24.38 26.60
CA ALA A 447 -5.19 24.34 28.06
C ALA A 447 -4.03 23.49 28.60
N GLY A 448 -3.36 23.98 29.65
CA GLY A 448 -2.26 23.28 30.33
C GLY A 448 -0.84 23.72 29.95
N GLY A 449 -0.70 24.61 28.95
CA GLY A 449 0.59 25.16 28.53
C GLY A 449 1.52 24.14 27.85
N VAL A 450 2.71 24.60 27.46
CA VAL A 450 3.70 23.80 26.70
C VAL A 450 4.12 22.53 27.43
N GLY A 451 4.26 22.61 28.76
CA GLY A 451 4.75 21.50 29.59
C GLY A 451 3.86 20.26 29.53
N LEU A 452 2.53 20.44 29.64
CA LEU A 452 1.61 19.30 29.62
C LEU A 452 1.45 18.70 28.21
N LYS A 453 1.58 19.51 27.15
CA LYS A 453 1.64 18.98 25.78
C LYS A 453 2.89 18.14 25.53
N LEU A 454 4.06 18.58 26.03
CA LEU A 454 5.30 17.80 25.98
C LEU A 454 5.14 16.46 26.71
N VAL A 455 4.55 16.49 27.91
CA VAL A 455 4.22 15.28 28.67
C VAL A 455 3.36 14.33 27.84
N ARG A 456 2.32 14.83 27.15
CA ARG A 456 1.47 14.01 26.28
C ARG A 456 2.25 13.40 25.12
N GLN A 457 3.13 14.16 24.46
CA GLN A 457 3.94 13.66 23.34
C GLN A 457 4.91 12.56 23.80
N MET A 458 5.58 12.76 24.95
CA MET A 458 6.47 11.76 25.53
C MET A 458 5.70 10.48 25.91
N ILE A 459 4.53 10.61 26.54
CA ILE A 459 3.72 9.45 26.93
C ILE A 459 3.21 8.68 25.72
N ARG A 460 2.73 9.36 24.68
CA ARG A 460 2.35 8.72 23.41
C ARG A 460 3.53 7.96 22.80
N LYS A 461 4.72 8.57 22.79
CA LYS A 461 5.94 7.93 22.30
C LYS A 461 6.27 6.66 23.09
N TYR A 462 6.08 6.67 24.41
CA TYR A 462 6.33 5.51 25.28
C TYR A 462 5.20 4.45 25.24
N GLY A 463 4.21 4.61 24.37
CA GLY A 463 3.07 3.69 24.28
C GLY A 463 2.20 3.68 25.54
N GLY A 464 2.16 4.81 26.26
CA GLY A 464 1.47 4.99 27.53
C GLY A 464 0.19 5.83 27.45
N SER A 465 -0.41 6.11 28.61
CA SER A 465 -1.58 6.99 28.75
C SER A 465 -1.44 7.97 29.92
N ILE A 466 -2.17 9.08 29.88
CA ILE A 466 -2.26 10.04 30.97
C ILE A 466 -3.72 10.39 31.27
N GLU A 467 -4.07 10.39 32.55
CA GLU A 467 -5.38 10.75 33.08
C GLU A 467 -5.23 11.83 34.16
N VAL A 468 -6.29 12.60 34.37
CA VAL A 468 -6.33 13.66 35.39
C VAL A 468 -7.63 13.60 36.19
N ASP A 469 -7.50 13.48 37.50
CA ASP A 469 -8.60 13.31 38.45
C ASP A 469 -8.49 14.29 39.62
N ASP A 470 -9.53 14.31 40.46
CA ASP A 470 -9.39 14.90 41.81
C ASP A 470 -8.41 14.08 42.64
N ARG A 471 -7.50 14.73 43.37
CA ARG A 471 -6.68 14.01 44.37
C ARG A 471 -7.58 13.37 45.43
N VAL A 472 -8.58 14.11 45.91
CA VAL A 472 -9.60 13.60 46.83
C VAL A 472 -10.89 13.42 46.04
N LYS A 473 -11.27 12.16 45.84
CA LYS A 473 -12.41 11.78 45.00
C LYS A 473 -13.67 12.58 45.33
N GLY A 474 -14.19 13.31 44.34
CA GLY A 474 -15.40 14.13 44.46
C GLY A 474 -15.18 15.50 45.09
N LYS A 475 -13.92 15.90 45.35
CA LYS A 475 -13.56 17.21 45.90
C LYS A 475 -12.53 17.92 45.01
N PRO A 476 -12.98 18.61 43.96
CA PRO A 476 -12.10 19.29 43.02
C PRO A 476 -11.31 20.46 43.59
N SER A 477 -11.63 20.95 44.78
CA SER A 477 -10.86 22.00 45.46
C SER A 477 -9.72 21.46 46.33
N GLU A 478 -9.61 20.14 46.52
CA GLU A 478 -8.58 19.51 47.36
C GLU A 478 -7.42 18.92 46.52
N GLY A 479 -7.14 19.56 45.38
CA GLY A 479 -5.99 19.32 44.52
C GLY A 479 -6.21 18.36 43.34
N VAL A 480 -5.22 18.31 42.45
CA VAL A 480 -5.23 17.50 41.23
C VAL A 480 -4.42 16.23 41.44
N ASN A 481 -4.77 15.15 40.73
CA ASN A 481 -3.92 13.97 40.58
C ASN A 481 -3.77 13.59 39.11
N PHE A 482 -2.53 13.56 38.62
CA PHE A 482 -2.17 13.03 37.31
C PHE A 482 -1.77 11.57 37.43
N THR A 483 -2.33 10.70 36.61
CA THR A 483 -1.98 9.29 36.54
C THR A 483 -1.39 8.99 35.17
N VAL A 484 -0.13 8.56 35.14
CA VAL A 484 0.62 8.19 33.94
C VAL A 484 0.82 6.68 33.92
N THR A 485 0.48 6.04 32.81
CA THR A 485 0.74 4.63 32.57
C THR A 485 1.89 4.50 31.58
N LEU A 486 2.93 3.76 31.93
CA LEU A 486 4.10 3.46 31.10
C LEU A 486 4.21 1.94 30.89
N GLN A 487 4.87 1.52 29.81
CA GLN A 487 5.19 0.11 29.60
C GLN A 487 6.34 -0.33 30.50
N LYS A 488 6.14 -1.45 31.18
CA LYS A 488 7.19 -2.08 31.99
C LYS A 488 8.19 -2.74 31.04
N ALA A 489 9.48 -2.46 31.23
CA ALA A 489 10.51 -3.12 30.44
C ALA A 489 10.48 -4.63 30.69
N LYS A 490 10.51 -5.43 29.61
CA LYS A 490 10.62 -6.88 29.71
C LYS A 490 12.02 -7.21 30.24
N THR A 491 12.05 -7.89 31.39
CA THR A 491 13.29 -8.44 31.94
C THR A 491 13.67 -9.61 31.05
N ASN A 492 14.78 -9.48 30.29
CA ASN A 492 15.36 -10.59 29.54
C ASN A 492 15.88 -11.68 30.47
#